data_AF-A0A1V3RLS2-F1
#
_entry.id   AF-A0A1V3RLS2-F1
#
_cell.length_a   1.000
_cell.length_b   1.000
_cell.length_c   1.000
_cell.angle_alpha   90.00
_cell.angle_beta   90.00
_cell.angle_gamma   90.00
#
_symmetry.space_group_name_H-M   'P 1'
#
loop_
_entity.id
_entity.type
_entity.pdbx_description
1 polymer ?
#
loop_
_entity_poly.entity_id
_entity_poly.type
_entity_poly.pdbx_seq_one_letter_code
_entity_poly.pdbx_strand_id
1 'polypeptide(L)'
;MKKLLLSAFILFAVGFGNAFAQTVDEEIKLVQEAFGKDKKTLIESYMNLSPEKAASFWPIYEEFEAERKVIGKERIMIINEYIEKFTHIGDAEADALTTRSLKNDAALNKLYSTYYSKLKKATSAMDAAKFIQVEFYISNTIRNVIQQELPFIGDI
;
A
#
# COMPACT_ATOMS: atom_id res chain seq x y z
N MET A 1 12.53 -16.66 34.02
CA MET A 1 13.79 -16.99 33.33
C MET A 1 13.59 -18.25 32.50
N LYS A 2 13.72 -18.14 31.16
CA LYS A 2 14.12 -19.14 30.13
C LYS A 2 13.52 -20.57 30.25
N LYS A 3 12.86 -21.17 29.26
CA LYS A 3 13.25 -21.44 27.85
C LYS A 3 11.96 -21.86 27.09
N LEU A 4 11.59 -21.24 25.96
CA LEU A 4 11.91 -21.66 24.58
C LEU A 4 11.58 -23.12 24.27
N LEU A 5 10.48 -23.37 23.53
CA LEU A 5 10.35 -24.41 22.49
C LEU A 5 9.08 -24.11 21.66
N LEU A 6 9.23 -23.35 20.57
CA LEU A 6 8.25 -23.32 19.47
C LEU A 6 9.04 -23.63 18.20
N SER A 7 9.14 -24.93 17.93
CA SER A 7 9.74 -25.48 16.72
C SER A 7 8.62 -26.00 15.85
N ALA A 8 8.49 -25.41 14.66
CA ALA A 8 8.24 -26.10 13.39
C ALA A 8 7.71 -25.05 12.39
N PHE A 9 8.66 -24.34 11.78
CA PHE A 9 8.41 -23.55 10.58
C PHE A 9 8.01 -24.52 9.47
N ILE A 10 6.80 -24.31 8.95
CA ILE A 10 6.18 -25.12 7.92
C ILE A 10 7.04 -25.09 6.67
N LEU A 11 7.29 -26.30 6.16
CA LEU A 11 7.98 -26.61 4.92
C LEU A 11 7.45 -25.78 3.75
N PHE A 12 8.41 -25.09 3.14
CA PHE A 12 8.33 -24.31 1.91
C PHE A 12 7.88 -25.21 0.75
N ALA A 13 6.59 -25.14 0.40
CA ALA A 13 6.08 -25.61 -0.87
C ALA A 13 5.02 -24.62 -1.36
N VAL A 14 4.98 -24.39 -2.68
CA VAL A 14 4.09 -23.46 -3.41
C VAL A 14 4.56 -21.98 -3.45
N GLY A 15 5.82 -21.76 -3.81
CA GLY A 15 6.35 -20.42 -4.06
C GLY A 15 5.96 -19.89 -5.44
N PHE A 16 4.88 -19.10 -5.52
CA PHE A 16 4.67 -17.93 -6.40
C PHE A 16 3.31 -17.28 -6.08
N GLY A 17 2.32 -18.05 -5.59
CA GLY A 17 1.01 -17.53 -5.13
C GLY A 17 0.98 -17.06 -3.68
N ASN A 18 1.75 -17.69 -2.78
CA ASN A 18 1.69 -17.39 -1.34
C ASN A 18 2.23 -16.01 -0.96
N ALA A 19 3.29 -15.54 -1.62
CA ALA A 19 3.85 -14.22 -1.35
C ALA A 19 2.87 -13.10 -1.72
N PHE A 20 2.03 -13.30 -2.75
CA PHE A 20 1.02 -12.30 -3.13
C PHE A 20 -0.12 -12.24 -2.12
N ALA A 21 -0.65 -13.40 -1.70
CA ALA A 21 -1.69 -13.47 -0.69
C ALA A 21 -1.26 -12.84 0.63
N GLN A 22 -0.05 -13.17 1.11
CA GLN A 22 0.49 -12.61 2.35
C GLN A 22 0.60 -11.08 2.31
N THR A 23 1.13 -10.51 1.22
CA THR A 23 1.27 -9.04 1.09
C THR A 23 -0.07 -8.32 1.02
N VAL A 24 -1.08 -8.94 0.38
CA VAL A 24 -2.44 -8.37 0.32
C VAL A 24 -3.09 -8.39 1.72
N ASP A 25 -2.90 -9.46 2.48
CA ASP A 25 -3.42 -9.56 3.85
C ASP A 25 -2.78 -8.52 4.78
N GLU A 26 -1.47 -8.27 4.65
CA GLU A 26 -0.76 -7.23 5.41
C GLU A 26 -1.32 -5.82 5.11
N GLU A 27 -1.56 -5.48 3.85
CA GLU A 27 -2.16 -4.20 3.48
C GLU A 27 -3.59 -4.04 4.00
N ILE A 28 -4.41 -5.08 3.92
CA ILE A 28 -5.78 -5.09 4.46
C ILE A 28 -5.76 -4.86 5.98
N LYS A 29 -4.85 -5.52 6.70
CA LYS A 29 -4.68 -5.33 8.14
C LYS A 29 -4.31 -3.89 8.48
N LEU A 30 -3.35 -3.30 7.77
CA LEU A 30 -2.94 -1.91 8.01
C LEU A 30 -4.09 -0.91 7.80
N VAL A 31 -4.90 -1.11 6.75
CA VAL A 31 -6.12 -0.30 6.54
C VAL A 31 -7.09 -0.48 7.70
N GLN A 32 -7.34 -1.73 8.10
CA GLN A 32 -8.29 -2.06 9.17
C GLN A 32 -7.83 -1.53 10.53
N GLU A 33 -6.54 -1.58 10.83
CA GLU A 33 -5.94 -1.03 12.04
C GLU A 33 -6.03 0.50 12.07
N ALA A 34 -5.79 1.15 10.93
CA ALA A 34 -5.84 2.61 10.84
C ALA A 34 -7.26 3.19 10.85
N PHE A 35 -8.25 2.49 10.29
CA PHE A 35 -9.59 3.04 10.03
C PHE A 35 -10.76 2.25 10.58
N GLY A 36 -10.56 1.01 11.02
CA GLY A 36 -11.62 0.11 11.49
C GLY A 36 -12.61 -0.34 10.40
N LYS A 37 -12.33 -0.05 9.14
CA LYS A 37 -13.18 -0.34 7.97
C LYS A 37 -12.32 -0.76 6.79
N ASP A 38 -12.89 -1.53 5.87
CA ASP A 38 -12.23 -1.78 4.59
C ASP A 38 -12.17 -0.49 3.74
N LYS A 39 -11.16 -0.44 2.86
CA LYS A 39 -10.90 0.73 2.03
C LYS A 39 -12.07 1.09 1.12
N LYS A 40 -12.76 0.10 0.54
CA LYS A 40 -13.84 0.34 -0.41
C LYS A 40 -15.00 1.06 0.27
N THR A 41 -15.35 0.65 1.49
CA THR A 41 -16.35 1.30 2.35
C THR A 41 -15.97 2.76 2.67
N LEU A 42 -14.70 3.04 2.95
CA LEU A 42 -14.23 4.42 3.18
C LEU A 42 -14.38 5.30 1.92
N ILE A 43 -13.97 4.78 0.77
CA ILE A 43 -14.09 5.47 -0.52
C ILE A 43 -15.56 5.73 -0.84
N GLU A 44 -16.43 4.73 -0.71
CA GLU A 44 -17.87 4.85 -0.95
C GLU A 44 -18.49 5.95 -0.09
N SER A 45 -18.22 5.90 1.23
CA SER A 45 -18.74 6.87 2.20
C SER A 45 -18.29 8.30 1.91
N TYR A 46 -17.04 8.51 1.51
CA TYR A 46 -16.51 9.85 1.24
C TYR A 46 -16.97 10.40 -0.11
N MET A 47 -16.98 9.54 -1.12
CA MET A 47 -17.34 9.91 -2.47
C MET A 47 -18.83 10.27 -2.56
N ASN A 48 -19.70 9.48 -1.92
CA ASN A 48 -21.15 9.70 -1.84
C ASN A 48 -21.75 10.14 -3.20
N LEU A 49 -21.45 9.36 -4.24
CA LEU A 49 -21.85 9.65 -5.62
C LEU A 49 -23.32 9.30 -5.85
N SER A 50 -23.96 9.99 -6.81
CA SER A 50 -25.26 9.53 -7.32
C SER A 50 -25.12 8.16 -7.99
N PRO A 51 -26.20 7.37 -8.10
CA PRO A 51 -26.14 6.05 -8.75
C PRO A 51 -25.53 6.08 -10.15
N GLU A 52 -25.84 7.11 -10.95
CA GLU A 52 -25.32 7.25 -12.31
C GLU A 52 -23.80 7.49 -12.32
N LYS A 53 -23.30 8.36 -11.42
CA LYS A 53 -21.87 8.64 -11.30
C LYS A 53 -21.11 7.46 -10.71
N ALA A 54 -21.71 6.76 -9.74
CA ALA A 54 -21.14 5.57 -9.13
C ALA A 54 -20.93 4.46 -10.18
N ALA A 55 -21.88 4.26 -11.09
CA ALA A 55 -21.78 3.29 -12.18
C ALA A 55 -20.58 3.57 -13.11
N SER A 56 -20.25 4.85 -13.36
CA SER A 56 -19.07 5.25 -14.13
C SER A 56 -17.77 5.22 -13.32
N PHE A 57 -17.84 5.47 -12.01
CA PHE A 57 -16.69 5.56 -11.11
C PHE A 57 -16.09 4.19 -10.76
N TRP A 58 -16.93 3.24 -10.33
CA TRP A 58 -16.47 1.98 -9.74
C TRP A 58 -15.60 1.12 -10.66
N PRO A 59 -15.90 0.97 -11.97
CA PRO A 59 -15.04 0.21 -12.87
C PRO A 59 -13.61 0.79 -12.97
N ILE A 60 -13.50 2.13 -12.97
CA ILE A 60 -12.21 2.82 -13.01
C ILE A 60 -11.48 2.70 -11.67
N TYR A 61 -12.21 2.75 -10.56
CA TYR A 61 -11.66 2.51 -9.24
C TYR A 61 -11.12 1.08 -9.08
N GLU A 62 -11.79 0.07 -9.61
CA GLU A 62 -11.33 -1.32 -9.55
C GLU A 62 -10.05 -1.53 -10.35
N GLU A 63 -9.94 -0.91 -11.54
CA GLU A 63 -8.71 -0.89 -12.33
C GLU A 63 -7.56 -0.19 -11.57
N PHE A 64 -7.85 0.97 -10.96
CA PHE A 64 -6.92 1.69 -10.09
C PHE A 64 -6.42 0.81 -8.94
N GLU A 65 -7.33 0.16 -8.21
CA GLU A 65 -6.98 -0.66 -7.07
C GLU A 65 -6.14 -1.88 -7.45
N ALA A 66 -6.40 -2.49 -8.60
CA ALA A 66 -5.59 -3.59 -9.11
C ALA A 66 -4.13 -3.15 -9.35
N GLU A 67 -3.93 -2.03 -10.04
CA GLU A 67 -2.58 -1.46 -10.27
C GLU A 67 -1.93 -0.96 -8.97
N ARG A 68 -2.71 -0.32 -8.09
CA ARG A 68 -2.23 0.20 -6.80
C ARG A 68 -1.69 -0.91 -5.92
N LYS A 69 -2.38 -2.06 -5.85
CA LYS A 69 -1.95 -3.22 -5.07
C LYS A 69 -0.61 -3.79 -5.54
N VAL A 70 -0.34 -3.77 -6.86
CA VAL A 70 0.97 -4.20 -7.39
C VAL A 70 2.09 -3.29 -6.89
N ILE A 71 1.86 -1.98 -6.86
CA ILE A 71 2.82 -1.00 -6.30
C ILE A 71 2.92 -1.16 -4.77
N GLY A 72 1.79 -1.37 -4.08
CA GLY A 72 1.75 -1.61 -2.63
C GLY A 72 2.57 -2.84 -2.22
N LYS A 73 2.52 -3.91 -3.01
CA LYS A 73 3.31 -5.11 -2.80
C LYS A 73 4.83 -4.84 -2.81
N GLU A 74 5.32 -4.09 -3.78
CA GLU A 74 6.75 -3.74 -3.84
C GLU A 74 7.17 -2.92 -2.61
N ARG A 75 6.32 -2.00 -2.15
CA ARG A 75 6.57 -1.25 -0.91
C ARG A 75 6.70 -2.16 0.31
N ILE A 76 5.79 -3.13 0.47
CA ILE A 76 5.86 -4.11 1.56
C ILE A 76 7.17 -4.92 1.48
N MET A 77 7.58 -5.34 0.28
CA MET A 77 8.83 -6.05 0.08
C MET A 77 10.05 -5.21 0.49
N ILE A 78 10.07 -3.92 0.13
CA ILE A 78 11.14 -2.99 0.54
C ILE A 78 11.18 -2.84 2.07
N ILE A 79 10.02 -2.68 2.72
CA ILE A 79 9.92 -2.54 4.19
C ILE A 79 10.42 -3.82 4.88
N ASN A 80 9.99 -4.98 4.43
CA ASN A 80 10.40 -6.26 5.01
C ASN A 80 11.92 -6.47 4.88
N GLU A 81 12.49 -6.14 3.72
CA GLU A 81 13.94 -6.22 3.50
C GLU A 81 14.71 -5.21 4.38
N TYR A 82 14.15 -4.01 4.57
CA TYR A 82 14.70 -3.01 5.49
C TYR A 82 14.77 -3.53 6.93
N ILE A 83 13.67 -4.10 7.43
CA ILE A 83 13.60 -4.68 8.78
C ILE A 83 14.57 -5.84 8.93
N GLU A 84 14.59 -6.77 7.96
CA GLU A 84 15.46 -7.96 7.99
C GLU A 84 16.94 -7.59 8.03
N LYS A 85 17.33 -6.57 7.28
CA LYS A 85 18.73 -6.15 7.14
C LYS A 85 19.13 -5.01 8.08
N PHE A 86 18.22 -4.53 8.94
CA PHE A 86 18.39 -3.26 9.66
C PHE A 86 19.75 -3.11 10.37
N THR A 87 20.21 -4.16 11.04
CA THR A 87 21.49 -4.15 11.79
C THR A 87 22.75 -4.21 10.90
N HIS A 88 22.58 -4.40 9.59
CA HIS A 88 23.64 -4.66 8.61
C HIS A 88 23.45 -3.89 7.29
N ILE A 89 22.77 -2.74 7.32
CA ILE A 89 22.63 -1.89 6.14
C ILE A 89 23.98 -1.20 5.86
N GLY A 90 24.68 -1.67 4.82
CA GLY A 90 25.85 -0.99 4.24
C GLY A 90 25.46 -0.07 3.08
N ASP A 91 26.46 0.58 2.48
CA ASP A 91 26.25 1.56 1.39
C ASP A 91 25.46 0.98 0.21
N ALA A 92 25.75 -0.26 -0.18
CA ALA A 92 25.09 -0.91 -1.31
C ALA A 92 23.61 -1.22 -1.01
N GLU A 93 23.30 -1.72 0.18
CA GLU A 93 21.93 -1.97 0.62
C GLU A 93 21.14 -0.67 0.77
N ALA A 94 21.77 0.36 1.33
CA ALA A 94 21.16 1.68 1.48
C ALA A 94 20.78 2.29 0.11
N ASP A 95 21.69 2.24 -0.86
CA ASP A 95 21.43 2.71 -2.23
C ASP A 95 20.28 1.92 -2.89
N ALA A 96 20.31 0.59 -2.79
CA ALA A 96 19.30 -0.27 -3.39
C ALA A 96 17.91 -0.05 -2.79
N LEU A 97 17.77 -0.03 -1.46
CA LEU A 97 16.50 0.16 -0.76
C LEU A 97 15.94 1.56 -1.02
N THR A 98 16.80 2.58 -0.99
CA THR A 98 16.41 3.97 -1.24
C THR A 98 15.95 4.16 -2.68
N THR A 99 16.71 3.68 -3.65
CA THR A 99 16.36 3.80 -5.08
C THR A 99 15.06 3.09 -5.40
N ARG A 100 14.83 1.90 -4.84
CA ARG A 100 13.55 1.17 -5.00
C ARG A 100 12.39 1.91 -4.35
N SER A 101 12.59 2.48 -3.15
CA SER A 101 11.57 3.29 -2.45
C SER A 101 11.15 4.51 -3.29
N LEU A 102 12.13 5.25 -3.82
CA LEU A 102 11.89 6.43 -4.65
C LEU A 102 11.15 6.06 -5.95
N LYS A 103 11.56 4.96 -6.59
CA LYS A 103 10.89 4.46 -7.80
C LYS A 103 9.44 4.05 -7.51
N ASN A 104 9.19 3.40 -6.38
CA ASN A 104 7.87 2.99 -5.95
C ASN A 104 6.95 4.20 -5.71
N ASP A 105 7.45 5.22 -5.00
CA ASP A 105 6.71 6.46 -4.76
C ASP A 105 6.41 7.22 -6.07
N ALA A 106 7.37 7.26 -7.01
CA ALA A 106 7.15 7.83 -8.33
C ALA A 106 6.08 7.08 -9.14
N ALA A 107 6.08 5.74 -9.08
CA ALA A 107 5.06 4.92 -9.73
C ALA A 107 3.66 5.21 -9.18
N LEU A 108 3.53 5.35 -7.85
CA LEU A 108 2.27 5.66 -7.20
C LEU A 108 1.75 7.05 -7.59
N ASN A 109 2.61 8.07 -7.61
CA ASN A 109 2.23 9.42 -8.05
C ASN A 109 1.80 9.47 -9.53
N LYS A 110 2.46 8.68 -10.38
CA LYS A 110 2.05 8.52 -11.78
C LYS A 110 0.68 7.84 -11.89
N LEU A 111 0.43 6.81 -11.09
CA LEU A 111 -0.86 6.13 -11.03
C LEU A 111 -1.98 7.13 -10.68
N TYR A 112 -1.80 7.92 -9.62
CA TYR A 112 -2.76 8.96 -9.23
C TYR A 112 -3.05 9.95 -10.35
N SER A 113 -2.03 10.42 -11.06
CA SER A 113 -2.20 11.34 -12.20
C SER A 113 -3.00 10.73 -13.36
N THR A 114 -2.71 9.47 -13.69
CA THR A 114 -3.46 8.71 -14.71
C THR A 114 -4.92 8.58 -14.33
N TYR A 115 -5.20 8.16 -13.10
CA TYR A 115 -6.56 7.86 -12.66
C TYR A 115 -7.39 9.11 -12.35
N TYR A 116 -6.76 10.20 -11.91
CA TYR A 116 -7.41 11.51 -11.90
C TYR A 116 -7.95 11.88 -13.29
N SER A 117 -7.13 11.68 -14.33
CA SER A 117 -7.53 12.01 -15.71
C SER A 117 -8.65 11.11 -16.23
N LYS A 118 -8.62 9.80 -15.92
CA LYS A 118 -9.70 8.85 -16.26
C LYS A 118 -11.00 9.20 -15.55
N LEU A 119 -10.95 9.37 -14.22
CA LEU A 119 -12.12 9.69 -13.40
C LEU A 119 -12.73 11.03 -13.76
N LYS A 120 -11.91 12.05 -14.02
CA LYS A 120 -12.39 13.38 -14.45
C LYS A 120 -13.24 13.30 -15.71
N LYS A 121 -12.86 12.45 -16.67
CA LYS A 121 -13.61 12.24 -17.92
C LYS A 121 -14.92 11.47 -17.69
N ALA A 122 -14.91 10.51 -16.77
CA ALA A 122 -16.06 9.64 -16.50
C ALA A 122 -17.09 10.25 -15.52
N THR A 123 -16.66 11.21 -14.71
CA THR A 123 -17.47 11.83 -13.65
C THR A 123 -17.43 13.35 -13.77
N SER A 124 -16.62 14.03 -12.96
CA SER A 124 -16.34 15.45 -13.02
C SER A 124 -14.96 15.75 -12.43
N ALA A 125 -14.45 16.98 -12.65
CA ALA A 125 -13.20 17.41 -12.00
C ALA A 125 -13.32 17.41 -10.47
N MET A 126 -14.49 17.77 -9.93
CA MET A 126 -14.74 17.77 -8.49
C MET A 126 -14.71 16.35 -7.92
N ASP A 127 -15.42 15.41 -8.55
CA ASP A 127 -15.46 14.02 -8.09
C ASP A 127 -14.08 13.38 -8.17
N ALA A 128 -13.35 13.59 -9.27
CA ALA A 128 -11.99 13.09 -9.42
C ALA A 128 -11.04 13.67 -8.36
N ALA A 129 -11.15 14.96 -8.04
CA ALA A 129 -10.35 15.59 -6.99
C ALA A 129 -10.69 15.03 -5.59
N LYS A 130 -11.98 14.85 -5.29
CA LYS A 130 -12.43 14.20 -4.03
C LYS A 130 -11.81 12.81 -3.88
N PHE A 131 -11.82 12.02 -4.94
CA PHE A 131 -11.22 10.68 -4.93
C PHE A 131 -9.73 10.74 -4.60
N ILE A 132 -8.96 11.57 -5.31
CA ILE A 132 -7.52 11.71 -5.06
C ILE A 132 -7.25 12.18 -3.63
N GLN A 133 -8.06 13.09 -3.10
CA GLN A 133 -7.91 13.57 -1.73
C GLN A 133 -8.10 12.46 -0.69
N VAL A 134 -9.17 11.66 -0.79
CA VAL A 134 -9.40 10.56 0.17
C VAL A 134 -8.38 9.44 0.00
N GLU A 135 -7.97 9.16 -1.24
CA GLU A 135 -6.93 8.18 -1.52
C GLU A 135 -5.58 8.56 -0.91
N PHE A 136 -5.21 9.84 -1.00
CA PHE A 136 -4.00 10.38 -0.36
C PHE A 136 -4.10 10.29 1.15
N TYR A 137 -5.25 10.67 1.71
CA TYR A 137 -5.46 10.57 3.15
C TYR A 137 -5.25 9.13 3.65
N ILE A 138 -5.91 8.15 3.04
CA ILE A 138 -5.77 6.73 3.40
C ILE A 138 -4.33 6.26 3.26
N SER A 139 -3.70 6.54 2.10
CA SER A 139 -2.34 6.07 1.81
C SER A 139 -1.29 6.70 2.74
N ASN A 140 -1.44 7.98 3.05
CA ASN A 140 -0.50 8.71 3.92
C ASN A 140 -0.65 8.28 5.38
N THR A 141 -1.87 8.02 5.85
CA THR A 141 -2.08 7.47 7.20
C THR A 141 -1.41 6.12 7.35
N ILE A 142 -1.61 5.19 6.40
CA ILE A 142 -0.97 3.87 6.43
C ILE A 142 0.55 4.02 6.39
N ARG A 143 1.07 4.87 5.50
CA ARG A 143 2.52 5.16 5.43
C ARG A 143 3.06 5.66 6.77
N ASN A 144 2.33 6.56 7.42
CA ASN A 144 2.75 7.12 8.69
C ASN A 144 2.77 6.06 9.81
N VAL A 145 1.74 5.22 9.90
CA VAL A 145 1.69 4.08 10.84
C VAL A 145 2.90 3.19 10.66
N ILE A 146 3.22 2.79 9.42
CA ILE A 146 4.42 1.98 9.14
C ILE A 146 5.69 2.70 9.59
N GLN A 147 5.85 3.97 9.23
CA GLN A 147 7.06 4.74 9.53
C GLN A 147 7.30 4.91 11.03
N GLN A 148 6.24 4.95 11.84
CA GLN A 148 6.37 5.04 13.30
C GLN A 148 6.94 3.76 13.93
N GLU A 149 6.81 2.62 13.27
CA GLU A 149 7.32 1.33 13.72
C GLU A 149 8.74 1.02 13.21
N LEU A 150 9.27 1.83 12.29
CA LEU A 150 10.58 1.61 11.68
C LEU A 150 11.66 2.46 12.35
N PRO A 151 12.80 1.87 12.76
CA PRO A 151 13.96 2.63 13.21
C PRO A 151 14.62 3.36 12.03
N PHE A 152 15.38 4.44 12.27
CA PHE A 152 16.13 5.12 11.19
C PHE A 152 17.49 4.44 10.94
N ILE A 153 17.99 4.55 9.71
CA ILE A 153 19.32 4.06 9.35
C ILE A 153 20.36 4.72 10.27
N GLY A 154 21.14 3.90 10.97
CA GLY A 154 22.17 4.36 11.90
C GLY A 154 21.70 4.50 13.35
N ASP A 155 20.40 4.32 13.63
CA ASP A 155 19.91 4.19 15.00
C ASP A 155 20.22 2.76 15.50
N ILE A 156 21.20 2.63 16.41
CA ILE A 156 21.55 1.38 17.09
C ILE A 156 21.45 1.57 18.60
#